data_AF-A0A841JGI9-F1
#
_entry.id   AF-A0A841JGI9-F1
#
_cell.length_a   1.000
_cell.length_b   1.000
_cell.length_c   1.000
_cell.angle_alpha   90.00
_cell.angle_beta   90.00
_cell.angle_gamma   90.00
#
_symmetry.space_group_name_H-M   'P 1'
#
loop_
_entity.id
_entity.type
_entity.pdbx_description
1 polymer ?
#
loop_
_entity_poly.entity_id
_entity_poly.type
_entity_poly.pdbx_seq_one_letter_code
_entity_poly.pdbx_strand_id
1 'polypeptide(L)'
;MEKPRQEEIPRSIIKGSSGRISGLNGKGEMLFADPKCFVVGLEKLPYILFTTPEFNEEELPLNIGKQIYEIKKLALQSTFSADISKEVKYCAIPRWLSDFKMVEELRFGYVEIDDLHSLKDLPIQNLILKNIRYNDSQRVVSAIKQFKHLKEVSYDQSLDADLKQAIEELNLKLTLLADSD
;
A
#
# COMPACT_ATOMS: atom_id res chain seq x y z
N MET A 1 24.39 -10.07 -33.05
CA MET A 1 23.64 -10.16 -31.78
C MET A 1 23.75 -8.81 -31.10
N GLU A 2 22.76 -7.94 -31.27
CA GLU A 2 22.68 -6.68 -30.54
C GLU A 2 21.77 -6.89 -29.32
N LYS A 3 22.28 -6.57 -28.13
CA LYS A 3 21.47 -6.55 -26.90
C LYS A 3 20.48 -5.38 -27.02
N PRO A 4 19.18 -5.56 -26.70
CA PRO A 4 18.24 -4.45 -26.66
C PRO A 4 18.64 -3.45 -25.57
N ARG A 5 18.49 -2.16 -25.87
CA ARG A 5 18.71 -1.02 -24.96
C ARG A 5 17.60 -0.99 -23.90
N GLN A 6 17.91 -0.49 -22.70
CA GLN A 6 17.00 -0.37 -21.55
C GLN A 6 15.91 0.73 -21.73
N GLU A 7 15.17 0.70 -22.82
CA GLU A 7 13.99 1.53 -23.11
C GLU A 7 12.95 0.55 -23.70
N GLU A 8 11.70 0.40 -23.25
CA GLU A 8 10.73 1.34 -22.70
C GLU A 8 9.81 0.55 -21.76
N ILE A 9 9.85 0.82 -20.45
CA ILE A 9 8.77 0.37 -19.58
C ILE A 9 7.59 1.32 -19.86
N PRO A 10 6.39 0.83 -20.23
CA PRO A 10 5.29 1.70 -20.61
C PRO A 10 4.83 2.51 -19.39
N ARG A 11 5.19 3.80 -19.37
CA ARG A 11 4.73 4.80 -18.42
C ARG A 11 3.63 5.61 -19.07
N SER A 12 2.43 5.59 -18.49
CA SER A 12 1.29 6.34 -19.02
C SER A 12 0.89 7.44 -18.04
N ILE A 13 1.02 8.69 -18.50
CA ILE A 13 0.33 9.84 -17.89
C ILE A 13 -1.02 9.93 -18.58
N ILE A 14 -2.07 9.44 -17.92
CA ILE A 14 -3.40 9.39 -18.50
C ILE A 14 -4.00 10.79 -18.45
N LYS A 15 -3.90 11.51 -19.58
CA LYS A 15 -4.63 12.77 -19.79
C LYS A 15 -6.06 12.46 -20.21
N GLY A 16 -6.93 12.23 -19.22
CA GLY A 16 -8.38 12.33 -19.41
C GLY A 16 -9.11 11.04 -19.81
N SER A 17 -8.97 9.96 -19.04
CA SER A 17 -9.96 8.87 -19.07
C SER A 17 -10.65 8.73 -17.72
N SER A 18 -11.92 9.12 -17.67
CA SER A 18 -12.79 9.03 -16.49
C SER A 18 -13.28 7.60 -16.28
N GLY A 19 -12.40 6.70 -15.85
CA GLY A 19 -12.81 5.39 -15.34
C GLY A 19 -13.33 5.54 -13.92
N ARG A 20 -14.62 5.28 -13.68
CA ARG A 20 -15.15 5.19 -12.31
C ARG A 20 -14.45 4.03 -11.60
N ILE A 21 -13.55 4.34 -10.68
CA ILE A 21 -13.00 3.34 -9.75
C ILE A 21 -14.05 3.17 -8.64
N SER A 22 -14.70 2.01 -8.62
CA SER A 22 -15.67 1.62 -7.59
C SER A 22 -15.00 1.61 -6.21
N GLY A 23 -15.67 2.12 -5.17
CA GLY A 23 -15.15 2.18 -3.80
C GLY A 23 -14.58 3.53 -3.37
N LEU A 24 -14.61 4.54 -4.24
CA LEU A 24 -14.27 5.93 -3.90
C LEU A 24 -15.54 6.79 -3.77
N ASN A 25 -15.63 7.57 -2.68
CA ASN A 25 -16.65 8.60 -2.53
C ASN A 25 -16.31 9.81 -3.43
N GLY A 26 -16.60 9.68 -4.73
CA GLY A 26 -16.45 10.74 -5.73
C GLY A 26 -15.97 10.20 -7.08
N LYS A 27 -15.61 11.10 -8.00
CA LYS A 27 -15.08 10.72 -9.32
C LYS A 27 -13.60 10.39 -9.18
N GLY A 28 -13.30 9.13 -8.90
CA GLY A 28 -11.94 8.59 -8.99
C GLY A 28 -11.45 8.58 -10.43
N GLU A 29 -10.18 8.90 -10.65
CA GLU A 29 -9.50 8.78 -11.95
C GLU A 29 -8.05 8.32 -11.77
N MET A 30 -7.51 7.62 -12.76
CA MET A 30 -6.09 7.23 -12.74
C MET A 30 -5.24 8.40 -13.22
N LEU A 31 -4.36 8.91 -12.34
CA LEU A 31 -3.47 10.04 -12.62
C LEU A 31 -2.13 9.59 -13.22
N PHE A 32 -1.65 8.42 -12.78
CA PHE A 32 -0.38 7.86 -13.24
C PHE A 32 -0.40 6.34 -13.17
N ALA A 33 0.23 5.72 -14.16
CA ALA A 33 0.40 4.29 -14.24
C ALA A 33 1.81 3.92 -14.72
N ASP A 34 2.48 3.12 -13.90
CA ASP A 34 3.75 2.48 -14.14
C ASP A 34 3.68 1.04 -13.59
N PRO A 35 4.39 0.05 -14.16
CA PRO A 35 4.40 -1.31 -13.62
C PRO A 35 4.83 -1.46 -12.16
N LYS A 36 5.44 -0.44 -11.56
CA LYS A 36 5.83 -0.40 -10.15
C LYS A 36 4.88 0.42 -9.28
N CYS A 37 4.01 1.27 -9.86
CA CYS A 37 3.04 2.05 -9.08
C CYS A 37 1.83 2.54 -9.90
N PHE A 38 0.71 2.75 -9.21
CA PHE A 38 -0.43 3.50 -9.75
C PHE A 38 -0.83 4.60 -8.79
N VAL A 39 -1.14 5.79 -9.33
CA VAL A 39 -1.71 6.89 -8.56
C VAL A 39 -3.14 7.10 -9.01
N VAL A 40 -4.07 6.96 -8.06
CA VAL A 40 -5.48 7.27 -8.25
C VAL A 40 -5.78 8.61 -7.60
N GLY A 41 -6.42 9.48 -8.36
CA GLY A 41 -6.85 10.78 -7.91
C GLY A 41 -8.34 10.85 -7.62
N LEU A 42 -8.70 11.79 -6.76
CA LEU A 42 -10.06 12.26 -6.54
C LEU A 42 -10.08 13.74 -6.92
N GLU A 43 -10.99 14.13 -7.83
CA GLU A 43 -11.05 15.53 -8.32
C GLU A 43 -9.71 16.05 -8.88
N LYS A 44 -8.96 15.18 -9.57
CA LYS A 44 -7.63 15.45 -10.16
C LYS A 44 -6.47 15.62 -9.18
N LEU A 45 -6.69 15.42 -7.87
CA LEU A 45 -5.65 15.45 -6.85
C LEU A 45 -5.29 14.01 -6.43
N PRO A 46 -4.00 13.67 -6.21
CA PRO A 46 -3.62 12.36 -5.70
C PRO A 46 -4.38 11.99 -4.43
N TYR A 47 -4.91 10.76 -4.38
CA TYR A 47 -5.72 10.29 -3.26
C TYR A 47 -5.31 8.89 -2.76
N ILE A 48 -4.99 7.98 -3.69
CA ILE A 48 -4.43 6.65 -3.38
C ILE A 48 -3.12 6.47 -4.14
N LEU A 49 -2.10 5.97 -3.45
CA LEU A 49 -0.91 5.40 -4.07
C LEU A 49 -0.92 3.88 -3.89
N PHE A 50 -0.86 3.16 -5.00
CA PHE A 50 -0.49 1.75 -5.01
C PHE A 50 0.96 1.64 -5.45
N THR A 51 1.76 0.89 -4.72
CA THR A 51 3.19 0.77 -4.99
C THR A 51 3.72 -0.64 -4.76
N THR A 52 4.76 -0.99 -5.50
CA THR A 52 5.61 -2.16 -5.22
C THR A 52 6.82 -1.76 -4.39
N PRO A 53 7.54 -2.72 -3.77
CA PRO A 53 8.80 -2.44 -3.08
C PRO A 53 9.91 -1.86 -3.98
N GLU A 54 9.80 -2.01 -5.31
CA GLU A 54 10.81 -1.58 -6.28
C GLU A 54 10.60 -0.13 -6.78
N PHE A 55 9.53 0.52 -6.35
CA PHE A 55 9.17 1.88 -6.73
C PHE A 55 9.98 2.93 -5.96
N ASN A 56 10.39 3.97 -6.67
CA ASN A 56 10.97 5.20 -6.12
C ASN A 56 10.08 6.38 -6.51
N GLU A 57 9.71 7.21 -5.55
CA GLU A 57 8.85 8.37 -5.69
C GLU A 57 9.43 9.45 -6.63
N GLU A 58 10.74 9.49 -6.82
CA GLU A 58 11.42 10.33 -7.80
C GLU A 58 11.03 9.98 -9.25
N GLU A 59 10.49 8.78 -9.48
CA GLU A 59 9.97 8.36 -10.79
C GLU A 59 8.62 9.03 -11.14
N LEU A 60 7.96 9.70 -10.19
CA LEU A 60 6.68 10.37 -10.44
C LEU A 60 6.84 11.66 -11.26
N PRO A 61 5.87 11.97 -12.13
CA PRO A 61 5.78 13.29 -12.75
C PRO A 61 5.76 14.41 -11.69
N LEU A 62 6.48 15.51 -11.94
CA LEU A 62 6.68 16.62 -10.99
C LEU A 62 5.36 17.14 -10.38
N ASN A 63 4.28 17.21 -11.17
CA ASN A 63 2.96 17.66 -10.71
C ASN A 63 2.31 16.72 -9.69
N ILE A 64 2.59 15.41 -9.79
CA ILE A 64 2.08 14.38 -8.88
C ILE A 64 3.02 14.25 -7.68
N GLY A 65 4.33 14.18 -7.90
CA GLY A 65 5.33 14.04 -6.84
C GLY A 65 5.25 15.16 -5.78
N LYS A 66 4.92 16.40 -6.17
CA LYS A 66 4.72 17.51 -5.23
C LYS A 66 3.56 17.32 -4.24
N GLN A 67 2.58 16.49 -4.59
CA GLN A 67 1.35 16.29 -3.83
C GLN A 67 1.21 14.87 -3.29
N ILE A 68 2.16 13.97 -3.62
CA ILE A 68 2.04 12.56 -3.27
C ILE A 68 1.97 12.35 -1.75
N TYR A 69 2.73 13.13 -0.97
CA TYR A 69 2.76 13.02 0.49
C TYR A 69 1.47 13.45 1.21
N GLU A 70 0.47 13.94 0.47
CA GLU A 70 -0.84 14.36 0.98
C GLU A 70 -1.97 13.34 0.68
N ILE A 71 -1.65 12.19 0.09
CA ILE A 71 -2.65 11.12 -0.13
C ILE A 71 -3.24 10.59 1.17
N LYS A 72 -4.43 10.00 1.07
CA LYS A 72 -5.13 9.39 2.20
C LYS A 72 -4.92 7.89 2.34
N LYS A 73 -4.58 7.22 1.24
CA LYS A 73 -4.51 5.75 1.19
C LYS A 73 -3.21 5.31 0.54
N LEU A 74 -2.51 4.39 1.19
CA LEU A 74 -1.28 3.81 0.68
C LEU A 74 -1.43 2.29 0.65
N ALA A 75 -1.15 1.68 -0.50
CA ALA A 75 -1.18 0.23 -0.68
C ALA A 75 0.17 -0.27 -1.20
N LEU A 76 0.83 -1.10 -0.41
CA LEU A 76 2.06 -1.79 -0.78
C LEU A 76 1.72 -3.22 -1.20
N GLN A 77 2.18 -3.61 -2.38
CA GLN A 77 1.96 -4.96 -2.90
C GLN A 77 3.14 -5.50 -3.70
N SER A 78 3.37 -6.81 -3.72
CA SER A 78 4.55 -7.37 -4.40
C SER A 78 4.56 -7.17 -5.92
N THR A 79 3.38 -7.13 -6.55
CA THR A 79 3.21 -6.98 -7.99
C THR A 79 1.80 -6.51 -8.34
N PHE A 80 1.63 -5.96 -9.53
CA PHE A 80 0.33 -5.66 -10.14
C PHE A 80 -0.09 -6.65 -11.23
N SER A 81 0.73 -7.68 -11.47
CA SER A 81 0.43 -8.70 -12.47
C SER A 81 -0.85 -9.47 -12.13
N ALA A 82 -1.63 -9.81 -13.17
CA ALA A 82 -2.81 -10.65 -13.05
C ALA A 82 -2.46 -12.14 -12.80
N ASP A 83 -1.19 -12.53 -12.94
CA ASP A 83 -0.76 -13.92 -12.76
C ASP A 83 -0.82 -14.32 -11.28
N ILE A 84 -1.65 -15.31 -11.00
CA ILE A 84 -2.25 -15.59 -9.68
C ILE A 84 -1.30 -16.38 -8.77
N SER A 85 -0.10 -16.75 -9.25
CA SER A 85 1.00 -17.14 -8.36
C SER A 85 1.52 -15.89 -7.66
N LYS A 86 0.72 -15.37 -6.73
CA LYS A 86 1.01 -14.23 -5.87
C LYS A 86 2.22 -14.55 -5.00
N GLU A 87 3.41 -14.44 -5.58
CA GLU A 87 4.66 -14.60 -4.86
C GLU A 87 4.72 -13.50 -3.82
N VAL A 88 4.67 -13.94 -2.57
CA VAL A 88 4.95 -13.07 -1.44
C VAL A 88 6.39 -12.62 -1.58
N LYS A 89 6.59 -11.31 -1.77
CA LYS A 89 7.93 -10.72 -1.87
C LYS A 89 8.28 -9.98 -0.59
N TYR A 90 9.56 -10.01 -0.23
CA TYR A 90 10.09 -9.16 0.83
C TYR A 90 9.78 -7.69 0.55
N CYS A 91 9.20 -7.02 1.54
CA CYS A 91 8.87 -5.61 1.48
C CYS A 91 9.77 -4.83 2.44
N ALA A 92 10.90 -4.36 1.91
CA ALA A 92 11.67 -3.33 2.59
C ALA A 92 10.85 -2.03 2.57
N ILE A 93 10.44 -1.52 3.74
CA ILE A 93 9.73 -0.25 3.85
C ILE A 93 10.67 0.89 3.45
N PRO A 94 10.46 1.57 2.30
CA PRO A 94 11.33 2.66 1.90
C PRO A 94 11.22 3.85 2.85
N ARG A 95 12.34 4.57 3.05
CA ARG A 95 12.40 5.69 4.01
C ARG A 95 11.40 6.80 3.71
N TRP A 96 11.18 7.13 2.44
CA TRP A 96 10.24 8.18 2.03
C TRP A 96 8.79 7.88 2.43
N LEU A 97 8.44 6.64 2.78
CA LEU A 97 7.11 6.32 3.31
C LEU A 97 6.84 6.95 4.68
N SER A 98 7.86 7.35 5.44
CA SER A 98 7.63 8.07 6.71
C SER A 98 7.23 9.53 6.50
N ASP A 99 7.35 10.06 5.29
CA ASP A 99 7.15 11.49 5.01
C ASP A 99 5.69 11.85 4.66
N PHE A 100 4.81 10.85 4.58
CA PHE A 100 3.38 11.06 4.37
C PHE A 100 2.73 11.78 5.55
N LYS A 101 1.81 12.70 5.24
CA LYS A 101 1.18 13.57 6.24
C LYS A 101 -0.27 13.24 6.54
N MET A 102 -0.95 12.54 5.64
CA MET A 102 -2.42 12.37 5.68
C MET A 102 -2.88 10.93 5.44
N VAL A 103 -1.97 9.96 5.44
CA VAL A 103 -2.32 8.54 5.21
C VAL A 103 -3.13 8.02 6.39
N GLU A 104 -4.43 7.81 6.16
CA GLU A 104 -5.39 7.27 7.12
C GLU A 104 -5.56 5.75 6.97
N GLU A 105 -5.26 5.20 5.79
CA GLU A 105 -5.37 3.77 5.48
C GLU A 105 -4.06 3.25 4.87
N LEU A 106 -3.50 2.21 5.48
CA LEU A 106 -2.31 1.52 4.99
C LEU A 106 -2.66 0.06 4.68
N ARG A 107 -2.38 -0.38 3.47
CA ARG A 107 -2.61 -1.76 3.01
C ARG A 107 -1.30 -2.44 2.66
N PHE A 108 -1.11 -3.66 3.15
CA PHE A 108 -0.08 -4.59 2.72
C PHE A 108 -0.74 -5.78 2.03
N GLY A 109 -0.30 -6.10 0.82
CA GLY A 109 -0.85 -7.17 0.01
C GLY A 109 0.23 -8.04 -0.60
N TYR A 110 0.24 -9.35 -0.33
CA TYR A 110 1.19 -10.27 -0.96
C TYR A 110 2.65 -9.94 -0.65
N VAL A 111 2.95 -9.53 0.58
CA VAL A 111 4.29 -9.11 1.00
C VAL A 111 4.75 -9.78 2.29
N GLU A 112 6.05 -9.98 2.40
CA GLU A 112 6.69 -10.35 3.66
C GLU A 112 7.11 -9.07 4.39
N ILE A 113 6.58 -8.91 5.61
CA ILE A 113 6.79 -7.76 6.49
C ILE A 113 7.80 -8.19 7.56
N ASP A 114 8.91 -7.48 7.66
CA ASP A 114 9.89 -7.65 8.73
C ASP A 114 9.66 -6.65 9.87
N ASP A 115 9.37 -5.39 9.50
CA ASP A 115 9.20 -4.30 10.45
C ASP A 115 8.27 -3.20 9.91
N LEU A 116 7.54 -2.54 10.82
CA LEU A 116 6.67 -1.39 10.59
C LEU A 116 7.03 -0.16 11.47
N HIS A 117 8.09 -0.21 12.28
CA HIS A 117 8.44 0.87 13.22
C HIS A 117 8.65 2.23 12.56
N SER A 118 9.15 2.28 11.32
CA SER A 118 9.35 3.52 10.57
C SER A 118 8.05 4.25 10.23
N LEU A 119 6.90 3.58 10.33
CA LEU A 119 5.58 4.11 9.98
C LEU A 119 4.76 4.54 11.20
N LYS A 120 5.28 4.36 12.43
CA LYS A 120 4.53 4.54 13.69
C LYS A 120 3.94 5.94 13.92
N ASP A 121 4.57 6.96 13.33
CA ASP A 121 4.17 8.36 13.50
C ASP A 121 3.19 8.83 12.41
N LEU A 122 2.88 7.98 11.43
CA LEU A 122 1.85 8.27 10.43
C LEU A 122 0.44 8.24 11.07
N PRO A 123 -0.50 9.06 10.59
CA PRO A 123 -1.87 9.14 11.12
C PRO A 123 -2.78 7.98 10.66
N ILE A 124 -2.24 6.76 10.60
CA ILE A 124 -2.95 5.57 10.13
C ILE A 124 -4.04 5.19 11.12
N GLN A 125 -5.27 5.07 10.63
CA GLN A 125 -6.44 4.67 11.39
C GLN A 125 -6.88 3.23 11.05
N ASN A 126 -6.62 2.78 9.83
CA ASN A 126 -6.92 1.43 9.36
C ASN A 126 -5.68 0.77 8.74
N LEU A 127 -5.28 -0.38 9.28
CA LEU A 127 -4.22 -1.23 8.73
C LEU A 127 -4.85 -2.47 8.08
N ILE A 128 -4.56 -2.71 6.81
CA ILE A 128 -5.10 -3.84 6.05
C ILE A 128 -3.97 -4.83 5.74
N LEU A 129 -4.11 -6.07 6.19
CA LEU A 129 -3.13 -7.14 6.03
C LEU A 129 -3.70 -8.26 5.15
N LYS A 130 -3.23 -8.38 3.92
CA LYS A 130 -3.74 -9.36 2.95
C LYS A 130 -2.62 -10.25 2.42
N ASN A 131 -2.74 -11.56 2.61
CA ASN A 131 -1.72 -12.54 2.25
C ASN A 131 -0.30 -12.10 2.61
N ILE A 132 -0.13 -11.70 3.88
CA ILE A 132 1.17 -11.27 4.40
C ILE A 132 1.96 -12.47 4.91
N ARG A 133 3.28 -12.34 4.90
CA ARG A 133 4.18 -13.19 5.71
C ARG A 133 5.00 -12.31 6.63
N TYR A 134 5.59 -12.90 7.64
CA TYR A 134 6.51 -12.22 8.54
C TYR A 134 7.38 -13.27 9.25
N ASN A 135 8.55 -12.85 9.70
CA ASN A 135 9.49 -13.76 10.36
C ASN A 135 9.32 -13.80 11.89
N ASP A 136 8.78 -12.72 12.47
CA ASP A 136 8.64 -12.54 13.91
C ASP A 136 7.31 -11.83 14.22
N SER A 137 6.31 -12.58 14.70
CA SER A 137 5.00 -12.03 15.04
C SER A 137 5.10 -10.96 16.13
N GLN A 138 6.00 -11.12 17.09
CA GLN A 138 6.14 -10.19 18.21
C GLN A 138 6.68 -8.84 17.74
N ARG A 139 7.55 -8.82 16.73
CA ARG A 139 7.98 -7.55 16.10
C ARG A 139 6.83 -6.84 15.41
N VAL A 140 6.04 -7.57 14.62
CA VAL A 140 4.87 -7.00 13.94
C VAL A 140 3.88 -6.43 14.95
N VAL A 141 3.52 -7.18 15.99
CA VAL A 141 2.63 -6.73 17.07
C VAL A 141 3.20 -5.52 17.81
N SER A 142 4.49 -5.53 18.14
CA SER A 142 5.16 -4.42 18.83
C SER A 142 5.16 -3.14 18.00
N ALA A 143 5.27 -3.26 16.68
CA ALA A 143 5.14 -2.12 15.77
C ALA A 143 3.68 -1.66 15.67
N ILE A 144 2.71 -2.58 15.54
CA ILE A 144 1.27 -2.27 15.52
C ILE A 144 0.86 -1.48 16.78
N LYS A 145 1.35 -1.88 17.95
CA LYS A 145 1.10 -1.21 19.24
C LYS A 145 1.59 0.25 19.28
N GLN A 146 2.55 0.64 18.43
CA GLN A 146 3.10 1.99 18.41
C GLN A 146 2.34 2.97 17.52
N PHE A 147 1.41 2.50 16.67
CA PHE A 147 0.58 3.39 15.87
C PHE A 147 -0.43 4.13 16.75
N LYS A 148 -0.20 5.43 16.94
CA LYS A 148 -0.96 6.27 17.89
C LYS A 148 -2.44 6.47 17.50
N HIS A 149 -2.74 6.34 16.21
CA HIS A 149 -4.05 6.65 15.64
C HIS A 149 -4.81 5.42 15.15
N LEU A 150 -4.21 4.23 15.27
CA LEU A 150 -4.77 2.99 14.75
C LEU A 150 -6.02 2.60 15.53
N LYS A 151 -7.10 2.34 14.81
CA LYS A 151 -8.41 1.95 15.37
C LYS A 151 -8.81 0.56 14.92
N GLU A 152 -8.39 0.17 13.72
CA GLU A 152 -8.84 -1.03 13.06
C GLU A 152 -7.70 -1.75 12.34
N VAL A 153 -7.69 -3.08 12.46
CA VAL A 153 -6.90 -3.98 11.64
C VAL A 153 -7.84 -4.86 10.84
N SER A 154 -7.77 -4.75 9.52
CA SER A 154 -8.49 -5.62 8.59
C SER A 154 -7.56 -6.72 8.07
N TYR A 155 -8.03 -7.95 7.95
CA TYR A 155 -7.19 -9.08 7.55
C TYR A 155 -7.93 -10.11 6.69
N ASP A 156 -7.22 -10.92 5.91
CA ASP A 156 -7.80 -12.07 5.19
C ASP A 156 -7.47 -13.41 5.89
N GLN A 157 -7.96 -14.52 5.33
CA GLN A 157 -7.78 -15.87 5.88
C GLN A 157 -6.32 -16.35 5.95
N SER A 158 -5.38 -15.60 5.38
CA SER A 158 -3.95 -15.93 5.47
C SER A 158 -3.33 -15.60 6.83
N LEU A 159 -3.97 -14.71 7.60
CA LEU A 159 -3.46 -14.31 8.90
C LEU A 159 -3.57 -15.48 9.88
N ASP A 160 -2.45 -15.90 10.43
CA ASP A 160 -2.40 -16.99 11.40
C ASP A 160 -3.04 -16.60 12.75
N ALA A 161 -3.37 -17.64 13.52
CA ALA A 161 -4.09 -17.50 14.78
C ALA A 161 -3.28 -16.76 15.86
N ASP A 162 -1.96 -16.91 15.88
CA ASP A 162 -1.11 -16.32 16.93
C ASP A 162 -1.04 -14.80 16.78
N LEU A 163 -0.76 -14.32 15.56
CA LEU A 163 -0.76 -12.88 15.29
C LEU A 163 -2.16 -12.28 15.46
N LYS A 164 -3.20 -12.99 15.02
CA LYS A 164 -4.58 -12.56 15.21
C LYS A 164 -4.90 -12.36 16.70
N GLN A 165 -4.63 -13.35 17.54
CA GLN A 165 -4.87 -13.27 18.98
C GLN A 165 -4.09 -12.11 19.61
N ALA A 166 -2.82 -11.95 19.25
CA ALA A 166 -1.99 -10.87 19.77
C ALA A 166 -2.52 -9.47 19.39
N ILE A 167 -3.13 -9.31 18.21
CA ILE A 167 -3.77 -8.05 17.80
C ILE A 167 -5.10 -7.84 18.55
N GLU A 168 -5.88 -8.89 18.81
CA GLU A 168 -7.12 -8.82 19.61
C GLU A 168 -6.84 -8.27 21.02
N GLU A 169 -5.70 -8.65 21.61
CA GLU A 169 -5.25 -8.16 22.93
C GLU A 169 -4.87 -6.66 22.94
N LEU A 170 -4.73 -6.01 21.78
CA LEU A 170 -4.42 -4.57 21.68
C LEU A 170 -5.65 -3.66 21.82
N ASN A 171 -6.85 -4.20 22.03
CA ASN A 171 -8.12 -3.46 22.03
C ASN A 171 -8.41 -2.71 20.71
N LEU A 172 -7.93 -3.23 19.59
CA LEU A 172 -8.24 -2.72 18.25
C LEU A 172 -9.49 -3.41 17.71
N LYS A 173 -10.22 -2.77 16.80
CA LYS A 173 -11.25 -3.45 16.02
C LYS A 173 -10.58 -4.40 15.03
N LEU A 174 -10.98 -5.67 15.02
CA LEU A 174 -10.54 -6.64 14.02
C LEU A 174 -11.68 -6.95 13.04
N THR A 175 -11.37 -6.89 11.75
CA THR A 175 -12.34 -7.12 10.68
C THR A 175 -11.79 -8.09 9.63
N LEU A 176 -12.54 -9.14 9.32
CA LEU A 176 -12.22 -10.06 8.23
C LEU A 176 -12.61 -9.43 6.89
N LEU A 177 -11.68 -9.39 5.93
CA LEU A 177 -11.91 -8.97 4.56
C LEU A 177 -12.81 -9.98 3.83
N ALA A 178 -13.73 -9.48 3.01
CA ALA A 178 -14.48 -10.34 2.10
C ALA A 178 -13.54 -10.86 1.00
N ASP A 179 -13.76 -12.09 0.51
CA ASP A 179 -12.97 -12.72 -0.57
C ASP A 179 -12.95 -11.91 -1.90
N SER A 180 -13.73 -10.85 -1.98
CA SER A 180 -13.91 -9.96 -3.15
C SER A 180 -12.98 -8.75 -3.20
N ASP A 181 -12.26 -8.41 -2.11
CA ASP A 181 -11.32 -7.27 -2.03
C ASP A 181 -9.87 -7.68 -2.28
#